data_AF-A0ABD0QFR9-F1
#
_entry.id   AF-A0ABD0QFR9-F1
#
_cell.length_a   1.000
_cell.length_b   1.000
_cell.length_c   1.000
_cell.angle_alpha   90.00
_cell.angle_beta   90.00
_cell.angle_gamma   90.00
#
_symmetry.space_group_name_H-M   'P 1'
#
loop_
_entity.id
_entity.type
_entity.pdbx_description
1 polymer ?
#
loop_
_entity_poly.entity_id
_entity_poly.type
_entity_poly.pdbx_seq_one_letter_code
_entity_poly.pdbx_strand_id
1 'polypeptide(L)'
;NTERSLNEMFLRTYGKPYLQNAEVFQGLFAELKRYYTGGNVNLEEMLNDFWMRLLERMFQLLNSQYLITEDYLECIGKYMEQLKPFGDVPKKLKSQVTRAFIAARTFVQGLMVGREVANRVSK
;
A
#
# COMPACT_ATOMS: atom_id res chain seq x y z
N ASN A 1 6.52 2.26 13.18
CA ASN A 1 5.76 3.35 13.85
C ASN A 1 4.44 3.64 13.15
N THR A 2 4.43 4.01 11.87
CA THR A 2 3.19 4.32 11.12
C THR A 2 2.17 3.17 11.10
N GLU A 3 2.60 1.94 10.81
CA GLU A 3 1.73 0.76 10.81
C GLU A 3 1.04 0.51 12.15
N ARG A 4 1.80 0.63 13.25
CA ARG A 4 1.26 0.48 14.61
C ARG A 4 0.23 1.56 14.92
N SER A 5 0.57 2.81 14.62
CA SER A 5 -0.32 3.95 14.84
C SER A 5 -1.61 3.84 14.03
N LEU A 6 -1.53 3.39 12.78
CA LEU A 6 -2.71 3.11 11.95
C LEU A 6 -3.56 2.01 12.58
N ASN A 7 -2.95 0.89 12.98
CA ASN A 7 -3.67 -0.24 13.57
C ASN A 7 -4.38 0.15 14.87
N GLU A 8 -3.72 0.88 15.76
CA GLU A 8 -4.32 1.38 17.01
C GLU A 8 -5.50 2.33 16.73
N MET A 9 -5.32 3.28 15.81
CA MET A 9 -6.36 4.24 15.45
C MET A 9 -7.57 3.55 14.80
N PHE A 10 -7.32 2.64 13.87
CA PHE A 10 -8.39 1.96 13.12
C PHE A 10 -9.13 0.95 14.00
N LEU A 11 -8.42 0.27 14.90
CA LEU A 11 -9.05 -0.59 15.89
C LEU A 11 -9.98 0.22 16.80
N ARG A 12 -9.54 1.41 17.26
CA ARG A 12 -10.37 2.28 18.11
C ARG A 12 -11.60 2.83 17.38
N THR A 13 -11.45 3.20 16.11
CA THR A 13 -12.51 3.87 15.32
C THR A 13 -13.50 2.87 14.71
N TYR A 14 -13.01 1.76 14.18
CA TYR A 14 -13.81 0.82 13.38
C TYR A 14 -13.98 -0.56 14.03
N GLY A 15 -13.21 -0.90 15.06
CA GLY A 15 -13.41 -2.13 15.84
C GLY A 15 -13.35 -3.42 15.00
N LYS A 16 -14.37 -4.27 15.16
CA LYS A 16 -14.44 -5.61 14.56
C LYS A 16 -14.41 -5.60 13.02
N PRO A 17 -15.15 -4.74 12.29
CA PRO A 17 -15.01 -4.60 10.84
C PRO A 17 -13.57 -4.42 10.36
N TYR A 18 -12.76 -3.61 11.07
CA TYR A 18 -11.35 -3.45 10.76
C TYR A 18 -10.55 -4.72 11.06
N LEU A 19 -10.72 -5.33 12.24
CA LEU A 19 -10.01 -6.56 12.60
C LEU A 19 -10.20 -7.69 11.57
N GLN A 20 -11.41 -7.81 11.01
CA GLN A 20 -11.73 -8.81 10.00
C GLN A 20 -11.11 -8.53 8.62
N ASN A 21 -10.65 -7.30 8.37
CA ASN A 21 -10.11 -6.86 7.08
C ASN A 21 -8.70 -6.24 7.22
N ALA A 22 -8.06 -6.38 8.37
CA ALA A 22 -6.78 -5.76 8.68
C ALA A 22 -5.67 -6.23 7.75
N GLU A 23 -5.82 -7.43 7.16
CA GLU A 23 -4.93 -8.01 6.15
C GLU A 23 -4.65 -7.07 4.97
N VAL A 24 -5.62 -6.25 4.56
CA VAL A 24 -5.48 -5.31 3.44
C VAL A 24 -4.39 -4.28 3.75
N PHE A 25 -4.39 -3.75 4.98
CA PHE A 25 -3.42 -2.76 5.43
C PHE A 25 -2.07 -3.41 5.80
N GLN A 26 -2.10 -4.59 6.42
CA GLN A 26 -0.88 -5.34 6.73
C GLN A 26 -0.11 -5.71 5.44
N GLY A 27 -0.82 -6.14 4.39
CA GLY A 27 -0.26 -6.40 3.07
C GLY A 27 0.42 -5.17 2.47
N LEU A 28 -0.23 -3.99 2.54
CA LEU A 28 0.37 -2.73 2.10
C LEU A 28 1.70 -2.45 2.82
N PHE A 29 1.74 -2.54 4.15
CA PHE A 29 2.97 -2.30 4.90
C PHE A 29 4.05 -3.34 4.64
N ALA A 30 3.67 -4.60 4.41
CA ALA A 30 4.60 -5.67 4.05
C ALA A 30 5.28 -5.38 2.70
N GLU A 31 4.51 -5.00 1.68
CA GLU A 31 5.05 -4.68 0.36
C GLU A 31 5.88 -3.39 0.36
N LEU A 32 5.50 -2.37 1.13
CA LEU A 32 6.32 -1.16 1.32
C LEU A 32 7.68 -1.50 1.94
N LYS A 33 7.71 -2.38 2.96
CA LYS A 33 8.97 -2.86 3.55
C LYS A 33 9.79 -3.64 2.53
N ARG A 34 9.16 -4.53 1.77
CA ARG A 34 9.81 -5.34 0.73
C ARG A 34 10.43 -4.48 -0.37
N TYR A 35 9.73 -3.45 -0.82
CA TYR A 35 10.27 -2.47 -1.77
C TYR A 35 11.50 -1.77 -1.18
N TYR A 36 11.44 -1.31 0.06
CA TYR A 36 12.54 -0.62 0.73
C TYR A 36 13.78 -1.52 0.89
N THR A 37 13.62 -2.78 1.27
CA THR A 37 14.74 -3.72 1.51
C THR A 37 15.36 -4.29 0.23
N GLY A 38 15.03 -3.77 -0.95
CA GLY A 38 15.64 -4.18 -2.20
C GLY A 38 14.84 -5.17 -3.03
N GLY A 39 13.60 -5.49 -2.65
CA GLY A 39 12.71 -6.35 -3.45
C GLY A 39 12.45 -5.76 -4.84
N ASN A 40 12.29 -6.65 -5.83
CA ASN A 40 11.84 -6.27 -7.18
C ASN A 40 10.32 -6.12 -7.18
N VAL A 41 9.86 -4.98 -6.64
CA VAL A 41 8.43 -4.64 -6.51
C VAL A 41 8.19 -3.34 -7.26
N ASN A 42 7.14 -3.30 -8.09
CA ASN A 42 6.66 -2.08 -8.68
C ASN A 42 5.78 -1.33 -7.67
N LEU A 43 6.31 -0.23 -7.13
CA LEU A 43 5.65 0.54 -6.06
C LEU A 43 4.32 1.15 -6.51
N GLU A 44 4.21 1.57 -7.78
CA GLU A 44 2.97 2.16 -8.27
C GLU A 44 1.87 1.13 -8.46
N GLU A 45 2.22 -0.02 -9.04
CA GLU A 45 1.32 -1.15 -9.23
C GLU A 45 0.81 -1.67 -7.90
N MET A 46 1.70 -1.91 -6.94
CA MET A 46 1.33 -2.35 -5.60
C MET A 46 0.36 -1.38 -4.90
N LEU A 47 0.57 -0.06 -5.06
CA LEU A 47 -0.34 0.93 -4.50
C LEU A 47 -1.70 0.90 -5.22
N ASN A 48 -1.74 0.73 -6.54
CA ASN A 48 -3.00 0.57 -7.27
C ASN A 48 -3.75 -0.69 -6.81
N ASP A 49 -3.07 -1.82 -6.64
CA ASP A 49 -3.64 -3.08 -6.16
C ASP A 49 -4.21 -2.94 -4.75
N PHE A 50 -3.50 -2.25 -3.85
CA PHE A 50 -4.01 -1.94 -2.51
C PHE A 50 -5.34 -1.19 -2.59
N TRP A 51 -5.44 -0.17 -3.45
CA TRP A 51 -6.64 0.63 -3.58
C TRP A 51 -7.80 -0.15 -4.20
N MET A 52 -7.54 -1.01 -5.20
CA MET A 52 -8.58 -1.90 -5.75
C MET A 52 -9.10 -2.87 -4.69
N ARG A 53 -8.22 -3.58 -3.98
CA ARG A 53 -8.62 -4.49 -2.90
C ARG A 53 -9.38 -3.78 -1.79
N LEU A 54 -8.96 -2.56 -1.43
CA LEU A 54 -9.66 -1.76 -0.43
C LEU A 54 -11.06 -1.36 -0.92
N LEU A 55 -11.22 -0.99 -2.20
CA LEU A 55 -12.51 -0.69 -2.79
C LEU A 55 -13.46 -1.89 -2.71
N GLU A 56 -12.99 -3.07 -3.13
CA GLU A 56 -13.78 -4.30 -3.10
C GLU A 56 -14.26 -4.63 -1.69
N ARG A 57 -13.35 -4.61 -0.70
CA ARG A 57 -13.69 -4.87 0.71
C ARG A 57 -14.67 -3.84 1.26
N MET A 58 -14.43 -2.55 1.01
CA MET A 58 -15.33 -1.49 1.48
C MET A 58 -16.71 -1.60 0.83
N PHE A 59 -16.78 -1.93 -0.46
CA PHE A 59 -18.03 -2.08 -1.18
C PHE A 59 -18.86 -3.24 -0.61
N GLN A 60 -18.22 -4.40 -0.35
CA GLN A 60 -18.87 -5.54 0.30
C GLN A 60 -19.36 -5.21 1.72
N LEU A 61 -18.55 -4.51 2.52
CA LEU A 61 -18.92 -4.13 3.89
C LEU A 61 -20.11 -3.16 3.93
N LEU A 62 -20.14 -2.18 3.02
CA LEU A 62 -21.21 -1.18 2.96
C LEU A 62 -22.51 -1.73 2.38
N ASN A 63 -22.43 -2.79 1.58
CA ASN A 63 -23.55 -3.39 0.86
C ASN A 63 -23.80 -4.83 1.29
N SER A 64 -23.58 -5.14 2.57
CA SER A 64 -23.62 -6.52 3.10
C SER A 64 -24.97 -7.22 2.97
N GLN A 65 -26.03 -6.47 2.65
CA GLN A 65 -27.37 -6.99 2.38
C GLN A 65 -27.52 -7.60 0.97
N TYR A 66 -26.56 -7.37 0.08
CA TYR A 66 -26.57 -7.88 -1.29
C TYR A 66 -25.55 -9.00 -1.48
N LEU A 67 -25.88 -9.95 -2.34
CA LEU A 67 -24.90 -10.92 -2.83
C LEU A 67 -24.07 -10.25 -3.93
N ILE A 68 -22.83 -9.88 -3.60
CA ILE A 68 -21.90 -9.24 -4.52
C ILE A 68 -20.96 -10.31 -5.08
N THR A 69 -21.08 -10.58 -6.38
CA THR A 69 -20.24 -11.57 -7.09
C THR A 69 -18.86 -11.01 -7.44
N GLU A 70 -17.91 -11.89 -7.75
CA GLU A 70 -16.57 -11.49 -8.22
C GLU A 70 -16.65 -10.67 -9.52
N ASP A 71 -17.48 -11.08 -10.49
CA ASP A 71 -17.72 -10.34 -11.74
C ASP A 71 -18.22 -8.90 -11.48
N TYR A 72 -19.03 -8.72 -10.44
CA TYR A 72 -19.54 -7.40 -10.06
C TYR A 72 -18.44 -6.53 -9.46
N LEU A 73 -17.56 -7.11 -8.64
CA LEU A 73 -16.39 -6.42 -8.08
C LEU A 73 -15.40 -6.02 -9.18
N GLU A 74 -15.13 -6.90 -10.15
CA GLU A 74 -14.29 -6.59 -11.30
C GLU A 74 -14.87 -5.42 -12.11
N CYS A 75 -16.19 -5.44 -12.32
CA CYS A 75 -16.91 -4.35 -12.97
C CYS A 75 -16.71 -3.02 -12.23
N ILE A 76 -16.88 -3.00 -10.89
CA ILE A 76 -16.64 -1.80 -10.08
C ILE A 76 -15.20 -1.30 -10.22
N GLY A 77 -14.22 -2.22 -10.21
CA GLY A 77 -12.81 -1.89 -10.38
C GLY A 77 -12.54 -1.08 -11.64
N LYS A 78 -13.21 -1.42 -12.75
CA LYS A 78 -13.11 -0.68 -14.04
C LYS A 78 -13.55 0.77 -13.95
N TYR A 79 -14.44 1.12 -13.02
CA TYR A 79 -14.95 2.48 -12.82
C TYR A 79 -14.23 3.27 -11.73
N MET A 80 -13.24 2.67 -11.05
CA MET A 80 -12.56 3.29 -9.91
C MET A 80 -11.93 4.65 -10.25
N GLU A 81 -11.26 4.77 -11.40
CA GLU A 81 -10.62 6.02 -11.82
C GLU A 81 -11.61 7.13 -12.15
N GLN A 82 -12.76 6.76 -12.74
CA GLN A 82 -13.81 7.70 -13.12
C GLN A 82 -14.57 8.20 -11.90
N LEU A 83 -14.98 7.30 -11.02
CA LEU A 83 -15.84 7.61 -9.87
C LEU A 83 -15.07 8.17 -8.67
N LYS A 84 -13.77 7.87 -8.55
CA LYS A 84 -12.90 8.32 -7.46
C LYS A 84 -13.54 8.11 -6.08
N PRO A 85 -13.86 6.86 -5.69
CA PRO A 85 -14.54 6.57 -4.43
C PRO A 85 -13.76 7.03 -3.18
N PHE A 86 -12.43 7.13 -3.30
CA PHE A 86 -11.54 7.66 -2.26
C PHE A 86 -11.06 9.09 -2.55
N GLY A 87 -11.75 9.81 -3.43
CA GLY A 87 -11.37 11.16 -3.86
C GLY A 87 -9.99 11.20 -4.52
N ASP A 88 -9.19 12.21 -4.15
CA ASP A 88 -7.84 12.40 -4.66
C ASP A 88 -6.75 11.73 -3.80
N VAL A 89 -7.14 11.07 -2.70
CA VAL A 89 -6.22 10.44 -1.75
C VAL A 89 -5.34 9.38 -2.41
N PRO A 90 -5.85 8.43 -3.23
CA PRO A 90 -5.00 7.44 -3.90
C PRO A 90 -3.90 8.06 -4.76
N LYS A 91 -4.25 9.10 -5.53
CA LYS A 91 -3.31 9.80 -6.41
C LYS A 91 -2.25 10.56 -5.61
N LYS A 92 -2.66 11.28 -4.57
CA LYS A 92 -1.75 12.03 -3.69
C LYS A 92 -0.80 11.09 -2.94
N LEU A 93 -1.35 10.04 -2.32
CA LEU A 93 -0.58 9.05 -1.59
C LEU A 93 0.43 8.37 -2.51
N LYS A 94 0.01 7.94 -3.71
CA LYS A 94 0.91 7.35 -4.71
C LYS A 94 2.10 8.26 -5.01
N SER A 95 1.83 9.52 -5.34
CA SER A 95 2.92 10.46 -5.66
C SER A 95 3.88 10.68 -4.49
N GLN A 96 3.35 10.86 -3.27
CA GLN A 96 4.16 11.14 -2.08
C GLN A 96 4.98 9.92 -1.65
N VAL A 97 4.35 8.75 -1.56
CA VAL A 97 4.98 7.50 -1.14
C VAL A 97 6.04 7.08 -2.16
N THR A 98 5.73 7.15 -3.47
CA THR A 98 6.71 6.78 -4.52
C THR A 98 7.99 7.61 -4.42
N ARG A 99 7.86 8.93 -4.30
CA ARG A 99 9.02 9.83 -4.16
C ARG A 99 9.82 9.54 -2.89
N ALA A 100 9.15 9.38 -1.76
CA ALA A 100 9.81 9.15 -0.48
C ALA A 100 10.59 7.82 -0.46
N PHE A 101 9.98 6.74 -0.95
CA PHE A 101 10.59 5.41 -0.93
C PHE A 101 11.73 5.26 -1.94
N ILE A 102 11.61 5.85 -3.14
CA ILE A 102 12.72 5.90 -4.11
C ILE A 102 13.92 6.63 -3.51
N ALA A 103 13.70 7.81 -2.92
CA ALA A 103 14.78 8.59 -2.31
C ALA A 103 15.47 7.83 -1.17
N ALA A 104 14.68 7.27 -0.24
CA ALA A 104 15.22 6.52 0.89
C ALA A 104 15.99 5.26 0.46
N ARG A 105 15.43 4.48 -0.48
CA ARG A 105 16.08 3.27 -1.00
C ARG A 105 17.40 3.60 -1.70
N THR A 106 17.39 4.57 -2.61
CA THR A 106 18.58 5.00 -3.35
C THR A 106 19.66 5.52 -2.41
N PHE A 107 19.29 6.29 -1.38
CA PHE A 107 20.23 6.80 -0.40
C PHE A 107 20.94 5.66 0.36
N VAL A 108 20.18 4.71 0.89
CA VAL A 108 20.74 3.57 1.64
C VAL A 108 21.58 2.67 0.75
N GLN A 109 21.11 2.38 -0.47
CA GLN A 109 21.88 1.61 -1.46
C GLN A 109 23.19 2.33 -1.84
N GLY A 110 23.15 3.64 -2.04
CA GLY A 110 24.34 4.45 -2.31
C GLY A 110 25.37 4.39 -1.18
N LEU A 111 24.93 4.46 0.08
CA LEU A 111 25.82 4.29 1.24
C LEU A 111 26.44 2.90 1.31
N MET A 112 25.67 1.85 1.02
CA MET A 112 26.19 0.47 0.98
C MET A 112 27.25 0.30 -0.11
N VAL A 113 26.96 0.75 -1.33
CA VAL A 113 27.92 0.70 -2.45
C VAL A 113 29.17 1.54 -2.13
N GLY A 114 29.01 2.73 -1.57
CA GLY A 114 30.13 3.59 -1.17
C GLY A 114 31.05 2.91 -0.15
N ARG A 115 30.48 2.26 0.87
CA ARG A 115 31.23 1.44 1.83
C ARG A 115 31.96 0.29 1.15
N GLU A 116 31.30 -0.44 0.25
CA GLU A 116 31.91 -1.56 -0.46
C GLU A 116 33.10 -1.12 -1.31
N VAL A 117 32.96 -0.02 -2.04
CA VAL A 117 34.06 0.54 -2.85
C VAL A 117 35.22 0.93 -1.95
N ALA A 118 34.98 1.74 -0.91
CA ALA A 118 36.03 2.18 0.01
C ALA A 118 36.85 1.01 0.60
N ASN A 119 36.16 -0.06 1.03
CA ASN A 119 36.82 -1.28 1.54
C ASN A 119 37.63 -2.04 0.49
N ARG A 120 37.26 -1.95 -0.79
CA ARG A 120 38.03 -2.57 -1.88
C ARG A 120 39.28 -1.78 -2.21
N VAL A 121 39.24 -0.44 -2.11
CA VAL A 121 40.40 0.42 -2.41
C VAL A 121 41.38 0.55 -1.24
N SER A 122 40.91 0.32 0.00
CA SER A 122 41.74 0.34 1.20
C SER A 122 42.46 -0.99 1.48
N LYS A 123 42.21 -2.02 0.67
CA LYS A 123 42.95 -3.28 0.65
C LYS A 123 44.01 -3.23 -0.44
#